data_AF-A0AAD7RPC4-F1
#
_entry.id   AF-A0AAD7RPC4-F1
#
_cell.length_a   1.000
_cell.length_b   1.000
_cell.length_c   1.000
_cell.angle_alpha   90.00
_cell.angle_beta   90.00
_cell.angle_gamma   90.00
#
_symmetry.space_group_name_H-M   'P 1'
#
loop_
_entity.id
_entity.type
_entity.pdbx_description
1 polymer ?
#
loop_
_entity_poly.entity_id
_entity_poly.type
_entity_poly.pdbx_seq_one_letter_code
_entity_poly.pdbx_strand_id
1 'polypeptide(L)'
;MCSIFLYKASKLDMTRCGGGQDYYRNYRRIVHFWKQAIGVTEDPSALRRWMIAGPEVSHLVAQYEAACGTKEGTEHTSHHEETERAQRVFFENVEKLSQAMKDMGNPFQEESRDLLSLDTKDIAHHTAAELIGTHLEKCKVRFQEFMKGLEGEEESTFYEPIKKNRVDFFRQSRECDLKEFFRHENQSHPAALSDGGKLHTCQKSHLTTILESQVTTPEAEPDADTIIIDGAAFEEYAMLDVLPTIQAYSTKYKRTDIVFDVYRPSSLKAETRSKRGRGVRRRVTGKGKIPSNWRNFLRENDNKAELFNFLADKIARVATPNVVIVTKEEDAVSNRTINLAGVAPCSHEEADTRIFLHARHATEAGSKVIMVKASDTDVVVIAVSVLQALQELGLQQLWVAFGQGQHLRWVPVHDLCCTLAEKSKGMLFFHAFTGCDVISAFRGKGKKSAWQTWDVCDEASGVFSKLSQYPPVVDDEDLKTLEKFVVMMYDRSSTAEGVDDARLDMFCSEAEAV
;
A
#
# COMPACT_ATOMS: atom_id res chain seq x y z
N MET A 1 -1.18 -0.67 7.14
CA MET A 1 -1.75 0.27 8.12
C MET A 1 -3.16 0.72 7.82
N CYS A 2 -3.52 1.41 6.71
CA CYS A 2 -4.95 1.76 6.48
C CYS A 2 -5.88 0.54 6.57
N SER A 3 -5.52 -0.58 5.95
CA SER A 3 -6.30 -1.82 5.96
C SER A 3 -6.58 -2.35 7.37
N ILE A 4 -5.58 -2.32 8.26
CA ILE A 4 -5.71 -2.86 9.64
C ILE A 4 -6.31 -1.81 10.60
N PHE A 5 -6.03 -0.52 10.40
CA PHE A 5 -6.58 0.58 11.20
C PHE A 5 -8.09 0.82 10.98
N LEU A 6 -8.60 0.61 9.75
CA LEU A 6 -10.02 0.77 9.44
C LEU A 6 -10.92 -0.25 10.18
N TYR A 7 -10.35 -1.35 10.67
CA TYR A 7 -11.11 -2.40 11.36
C TYR A 7 -11.27 -2.14 12.88
N LYS A 8 -10.25 -1.57 13.54
CA LYS A 8 -10.38 -1.13 14.95
C LYS A 8 -11.49 -0.07 15.15
N ALA A 9 -11.85 0.68 14.09
CA ALA A 9 -12.89 1.71 14.11
C ALA A 9 -14.32 1.20 13.81
N SER A 10 -14.51 -0.03 13.32
CA SER A 10 -15.81 -0.50 12.77
C SER A 10 -16.46 -1.68 13.52
N LYS A 11 -16.38 -1.70 14.86
CA LYS A 11 -17.32 -2.48 15.70
C LYS A 11 -18.73 -1.89 15.60
N LEU A 12 -19.40 -2.06 14.46
CA LEU A 12 -20.83 -1.79 14.28
C LEU A 12 -21.40 -2.80 13.27
N ASP A 13 -21.76 -3.95 13.84
CA ASP A 13 -22.87 -4.86 13.53
C ASP A 13 -23.40 -4.92 12.08
N MET A 14 -23.19 -6.06 11.39
CA MET A 14 -23.98 -6.44 10.21
C MET A 14 -24.17 -7.95 10.11
N THR A 15 -25.14 -8.48 10.85
CA THR A 15 -25.81 -9.75 10.52
C THR A 15 -26.76 -9.58 9.33
N ARG A 16 -26.58 -10.33 8.22
CA ARG A 16 -27.65 -11.09 7.52
C ARG A 16 -27.23 -11.72 6.18
N CYS A 17 -27.65 -12.99 6.02
CA CYS A 17 -27.89 -13.77 4.78
C CYS A 17 -26.64 -14.21 3.98
N GLY A 18 -26.44 -15.44 3.53
CA GLY A 18 -27.28 -16.60 3.23
C GLY A 18 -26.56 -17.36 2.08
N GLY A 19 -26.37 -18.68 2.21
CA GLY A 19 -25.27 -19.41 1.57
C GLY A 19 -25.37 -19.77 0.08
N GLY A 20 -24.26 -20.36 -0.41
CA GLY A 20 -24.21 -21.28 -1.54
C GLY A 20 -23.85 -20.65 -2.88
N GLN A 21 -22.57 -20.32 -3.09
CA GLN A 21 -21.81 -20.29 -4.36
C GLN A 21 -20.49 -19.50 -4.15
N ASP A 22 -19.46 -20.12 -3.56
CA ASP A 22 -18.53 -19.38 -2.69
C ASP A 22 -17.02 -19.58 -2.98
N TYR A 23 -16.53 -19.25 -4.19
CA TYR A 23 -15.07 -19.04 -4.37
C TYR A 23 -14.73 -17.82 -5.22
N TYR A 24 -15.27 -17.71 -6.44
CA TYR A 24 -15.05 -16.53 -7.30
C TYR A 24 -15.76 -15.26 -6.82
N ARG A 25 -16.90 -15.45 -6.13
CA ARG A 25 -17.60 -14.39 -5.38
C ARG A 25 -16.74 -13.89 -4.22
N ASN A 26 -15.90 -14.77 -3.64
CA ASN A 26 -15.00 -14.44 -2.54
C ASN A 26 -13.78 -13.65 -3.01
N TYR A 27 -13.20 -13.90 -4.19
CA TYR A 27 -12.17 -12.99 -4.74
C TYR A 27 -12.72 -11.57 -4.93
N ARG A 28 -13.88 -11.45 -5.60
CA ARG A 28 -14.52 -10.16 -5.81
C ARG A 28 -14.93 -9.50 -4.48
N ARG A 29 -15.33 -10.26 -3.46
CA ARG A 29 -15.67 -9.76 -2.12
C ARG A 29 -14.46 -9.42 -1.26
N ILE A 30 -13.35 -10.16 -1.29
CA ILE A 30 -12.05 -9.78 -0.67
C ILE A 30 -11.62 -8.44 -1.25
N VAL A 31 -11.58 -8.38 -2.58
CA VAL A 31 -11.25 -7.17 -3.31
C VAL A 31 -12.28 -6.07 -2.97
N HIS A 32 -13.59 -6.30 -3.01
CA HIS A 32 -14.61 -5.30 -2.66
C HIS A 32 -14.65 -4.89 -1.18
N PHE A 33 -14.28 -5.75 -0.24
CA PHE A 33 -14.30 -5.51 1.20
C PHE A 33 -13.10 -4.70 1.64
N TRP A 34 -11.91 -5.05 1.14
CA TRP A 34 -10.73 -4.20 1.27
C TRP A 34 -10.90 -2.89 0.46
N LYS A 35 -11.72 -2.87 -0.60
CA LYS A 35 -12.18 -1.65 -1.30
C LYS A 35 -13.29 -0.89 -0.56
N GLN A 36 -14.13 -1.53 0.27
CA GLN A 36 -15.15 -0.87 1.11
C GLN A 36 -14.53 -0.33 2.41
N ALA A 37 -13.43 -0.92 2.88
CA ALA A 37 -12.56 -0.29 3.86
C ALA A 37 -11.99 1.03 3.30
N ILE A 38 -11.75 1.13 1.98
CA ILE A 38 -11.43 2.40 1.30
C ILE A 38 -12.68 3.29 1.11
N GLY A 39 -13.89 2.75 1.13
CA GLY A 39 -15.15 3.52 1.07
C GLY A 39 -15.37 4.51 2.23
N VAL A 40 -14.53 4.48 3.27
CA VAL A 40 -14.49 5.48 4.33
C VAL A 40 -13.82 6.80 3.87
N THR A 41 -13.13 6.81 2.72
CA THR A 41 -12.64 8.05 2.10
C THR A 41 -13.67 8.72 1.18
N GLU A 42 -14.85 8.13 0.98
CA GLU A 42 -15.94 8.70 0.16
C GLU A 42 -17.11 9.24 0.98
N ASP A 43 -17.05 9.21 2.32
CA ASP A 43 -17.97 9.96 3.19
C ASP A 43 -17.46 11.42 3.37
N PRO A 44 -18.17 12.44 2.84
CA PRO A 44 -17.81 13.85 3.01
C PRO A 44 -17.80 14.31 4.48
N SER A 45 -18.39 13.52 5.39
CA SER A 45 -18.45 13.75 6.84
C SER A 45 -17.25 13.16 7.58
N ALA A 46 -16.65 12.10 7.05
CA ALA A 46 -15.39 11.52 7.52
C ALA A 46 -14.18 12.29 6.96
N LEU A 47 -14.23 12.72 5.69
CA LEU A 47 -13.23 13.62 5.10
C LEU A 47 -13.19 14.95 5.83
N ARG A 48 -14.33 15.49 6.30
CA ARG A 48 -14.35 16.68 7.17
C ARG A 48 -13.72 16.43 8.53
N ARG A 49 -13.92 15.26 9.14
CA ARG A 49 -13.25 14.92 10.41
C ARG A 49 -11.74 14.69 10.25
N TRP A 50 -11.29 14.26 9.07
CA TRP A 50 -9.87 14.10 8.74
C TRP A 50 -9.19 15.42 8.32
N MET A 51 -9.89 16.28 7.57
CA MET A 51 -9.41 17.62 7.20
C MET A 51 -9.31 18.58 8.40
N ILE A 52 -10.04 18.34 9.48
CA ILE A 52 -9.99 19.19 10.68
C ILE A 52 -8.74 18.92 11.55
N ALA A 53 -8.02 17.81 11.33
CA ALA A 53 -6.77 17.50 12.06
C ALA A 53 -5.47 17.88 11.32
N GLY A 54 -5.54 18.29 10.04
CA GLY A 54 -4.37 18.79 9.29
C GLY A 54 -3.85 20.18 9.73
N PRO A 55 -4.74 21.15 10.04
CA PRO A 55 -4.31 22.50 10.42
C PRO A 55 -3.60 22.57 11.79
N GLU A 56 -3.88 21.67 12.74
CA GLU A 56 -3.22 21.68 14.05
C GLU A 56 -1.79 21.11 14.02
N VAL A 57 -1.50 20.16 13.11
CA VAL A 57 -0.15 19.57 12.99
C VAL A 57 0.79 20.45 12.14
N SER A 58 0.29 21.12 11.09
CA SER A 58 1.08 22.12 10.37
C SER A 58 1.44 23.34 11.24
N HIS A 59 0.64 23.65 12.26
CA HIS A 59 0.95 24.72 13.21
C HIS A 59 2.17 24.38 14.09
N LEU A 60 2.29 23.12 14.53
CA LEU A 60 3.42 22.66 15.36
C LEU A 60 4.74 22.57 14.59
N VAL A 61 4.70 22.19 13.31
CA VAL A 61 5.90 22.14 12.45
C VAL A 61 6.39 23.56 12.11
N ALA A 62 5.47 24.48 11.78
CA ALA A 62 5.81 25.88 11.52
C ALA A 62 6.35 26.61 12.77
N GLN A 63 5.85 26.26 13.97
CA GLN A 63 6.40 26.75 15.23
C GLN A 63 7.83 26.23 15.50
N TYR A 64 8.14 25.01 15.05
CA TYR A 64 9.47 24.41 15.20
C TYR A 64 10.51 25.07 14.28
N GLU A 65 10.13 25.38 13.03
CA GLU A 65 10.99 26.10 12.09
C GLU A 65 11.23 27.56 12.51
N ALA A 66 10.21 28.22 13.11
CA ALA A 66 10.35 29.56 13.67
C ALA A 66 11.27 29.61 14.92
N ALA A 67 11.38 28.50 15.66
CA ALA A 67 12.21 28.39 16.86
C ALA A 67 13.71 28.16 16.56
N CYS A 68 14.07 27.71 15.35
CA CYS A 68 15.45 27.39 14.96
C CYS A 68 16.22 28.56 14.33
N GLY A 69 15.88 29.80 14.71
CA GLY A 69 16.31 31.06 14.09
C GLY A 69 17.73 31.11 13.50
N THR A 70 17.82 31.13 12.17
CA THR A 70 18.98 31.58 11.41
C THR A 70 18.80 33.04 10.99
N LYS A 71 19.74 33.91 11.37
CA LYS A 71 19.89 35.23 10.75
C LYS A 71 21.36 35.53 10.51
N GLU A 72 21.66 35.85 9.25
CA GLU A 72 22.93 36.43 8.81
C GLU A 72 23.04 37.88 9.31
N GLY A 73 24.28 38.25 9.64
CA GLY A 73 24.62 39.51 10.29
C GLY A 73 24.83 40.69 9.34
N THR A 74 24.79 41.88 9.92
CA THR A 74 25.52 43.05 9.43
C THR A 74 25.74 43.99 10.61
N GLU A 75 26.99 44.36 10.83
CA GLU A 75 27.45 45.23 11.91
C GLU A 75 26.97 46.68 11.70
N HIS A 76 26.47 47.30 12.76
CA HIS A 76 26.37 48.75 12.86
C HIS A 76 26.82 49.21 14.24
N THR A 77 27.70 50.21 14.25
CA THR A 77 28.44 50.79 15.37
C THR A 77 27.61 51.78 16.19
N SER A 78 26.38 51.42 16.56
CA SER A 78 25.55 52.17 17.52
C SER A 78 25.36 51.36 18.80
N HIS A 79 25.43 51.98 19.98
CA HIS A 79 25.13 51.30 21.25
C HIS A 79 23.77 50.59 21.17
N HIS A 80 23.72 49.30 21.54
CA HIS A 80 22.56 48.43 21.25
C HIS A 80 21.23 48.90 21.87
N GLU A 81 21.27 49.81 22.84
CA GLU A 81 20.12 50.37 23.56
C GLU A 81 19.52 51.61 22.89
N GLU A 82 20.21 52.24 21.93
CA GLU A 82 19.77 53.50 21.30
C GLU A 82 18.89 53.31 20.05
N THR A 83 18.61 52.06 19.66
CA THR A 83 17.75 51.81 18.50
C THR A 83 16.28 52.07 18.83
N GLU A 84 15.53 52.65 17.89
CA GLU A 84 14.09 52.87 18.04
C GLU A 84 13.33 51.57 18.35
N ARG A 85 13.85 50.44 17.86
CA ARG A 85 13.36 49.10 18.17
C ARG A 85 13.60 48.72 19.63
N ALA A 86 14.80 48.94 20.17
CA ALA A 86 15.08 48.64 21.58
C ALA A 86 14.22 49.50 22.52
N GLN A 87 14.03 50.78 22.19
CA GLN A 87 13.15 51.68 22.94
C GLN A 87 11.69 51.21 22.89
N ARG A 88 11.18 50.82 21.70
CA ARG A 88 9.81 50.30 21.55
C ARG A 88 9.61 49.00 22.34
N VAL A 89 10.55 48.07 22.25
CA VAL A 89 10.53 46.80 23.01
C VAL A 89 10.59 47.07 24.51
N PHE A 90 11.39 48.05 24.96
CA PHE A 90 11.42 48.45 26.36
C PHE A 90 10.06 48.97 26.83
N PHE A 91 9.42 49.86 26.08
CA PHE A 91 8.07 50.36 26.41
C PHE A 91 7.02 49.24 26.44
N GLU A 92 7.02 48.35 25.45
CA GLU A 92 6.13 47.19 25.43
C GLU A 92 6.34 46.27 26.64
N ASN A 93 7.60 46.07 27.06
CA ASN A 93 7.92 45.25 28.23
C ASN A 93 7.50 45.92 29.55
N VAL A 94 7.64 47.24 29.65
CA VAL A 94 7.17 48.01 30.82
C VAL A 94 5.64 47.97 30.92
N GLU A 95 4.93 48.08 29.80
CA GLU A 95 3.46 47.92 29.79
C GLU A 95 3.03 46.52 30.21
N LYS A 96 3.66 45.47 29.65
CA LYS A 96 3.38 44.08 30.03
C LYS A 96 3.64 43.83 31.51
N LEU A 97 4.76 44.33 32.05
CA LEU A 97 5.09 44.20 33.47
C LEU A 97 4.08 44.95 34.36
N SER A 98 3.70 46.17 33.97
CA SER A 98 2.68 46.97 34.66
C SER A 98 1.33 46.26 34.67
N GLN A 99 0.96 45.64 33.55
CA GLN A 99 -0.28 44.87 33.44
C GLN A 99 -0.23 43.60 34.30
N ALA A 100 0.87 42.85 34.26
CA ALA A 100 1.07 41.68 35.11
C ALA A 100 0.99 42.02 36.62
N MET A 101 1.59 43.14 37.05
CA MET A 101 1.51 43.62 38.44
C MET A 101 0.09 44.05 38.84
N LYS A 102 -0.71 44.57 37.91
CA LYS A 102 -2.13 44.91 38.18
C LYS A 102 -3.00 43.67 38.27
N ASP A 103 -2.82 42.72 37.35
CA ASP A 103 -3.69 41.56 37.22
C ASP A 103 -3.37 40.47 38.25
N MET A 104 -2.09 40.27 38.56
CA MET A 104 -1.62 39.19 39.42
C MET A 104 -1.00 39.68 40.75
N GLY A 105 -1.13 40.97 41.03
CA GLY A 105 -0.64 41.61 42.25
C GLY A 105 0.85 41.94 42.23
N ASN A 106 1.26 42.82 43.15
CA ASN A 106 2.65 43.26 43.26
C ASN A 106 3.54 42.12 43.79
N PRO A 107 4.48 41.60 42.99
CA PRO A 107 5.32 40.46 43.38
C PRO A 107 6.27 40.79 44.55
N PHE A 108 6.55 42.07 44.82
CA PHE A 108 7.40 42.48 45.95
C PHE A 108 6.68 42.53 47.30
N GLN A 109 5.36 42.29 47.31
CA GLN A 109 4.57 42.18 48.54
C GLN A 109 4.31 40.71 48.93
N GLU A 110 4.72 39.76 48.09
CA GLU A 110 4.53 38.34 48.29
C GLU A 110 5.74 37.74 49.04
N GLU A 111 5.53 37.24 50.26
CA GLU A 111 6.54 36.46 50.97
C GLU A 111 6.42 34.98 50.59
N SER A 112 7.16 34.56 49.56
CA SER A 112 7.29 33.15 49.17
C SER A 112 8.76 32.73 49.04
N ARG A 113 9.03 31.44 49.25
CA ARG A 113 10.34 30.81 48.98
C ARG A 113 10.44 30.28 47.54
N ASP A 114 9.37 30.38 46.79
CA ASP A 114 9.26 29.87 45.44
C ASP A 114 9.88 30.84 44.43
N LEU A 115 10.55 30.27 43.42
CA LEU A 115 11.05 31.04 42.29
C LEU A 115 9.98 31.06 41.19
N LEU A 116 9.32 32.20 41.02
CA LEU A 116 8.12 32.35 40.20
C LEU A 116 8.38 33.14 38.91
N SER A 117 7.68 32.81 37.82
CA SER A 117 7.55 33.72 36.68
C SER A 117 6.54 34.83 36.98
N LEU A 118 6.90 36.08 36.67
CA LEU A 118 6.07 37.25 37.02
C LEU A 118 4.79 37.39 36.20
N ASP A 119 4.73 36.76 35.03
CA ASP A 119 3.64 36.84 34.04
C ASP A 119 2.70 35.63 34.03
N THR A 120 3.13 34.48 34.56
CA THR A 120 2.31 33.26 34.66
C THR A 120 2.14 32.73 36.08
N LYS A 121 2.96 33.19 37.05
CA LYS A 121 3.10 32.62 38.40
C LYS A 121 3.53 31.15 38.42
N ASP A 122 4.08 30.63 37.32
CA ASP A 122 4.64 29.28 37.30
C ASP A 122 5.82 29.16 38.25
N ILE A 123 5.89 28.05 38.99
CA ILE A 123 6.95 27.76 39.94
C ILE A 123 8.06 26.99 39.22
N ALA A 124 9.29 27.52 39.25
CA ALA A 124 10.45 26.83 38.70
C ALA A 124 10.71 25.54 39.49
N HIS A 125 11.18 24.50 38.80
CA HIS A 125 11.52 23.23 39.45
C HIS A 125 12.56 23.45 40.57
N HIS A 126 12.42 22.71 41.68
CA HIS A 126 13.23 22.92 42.90
C HIS A 126 14.75 22.91 42.64
N THR A 127 15.22 22.11 41.68
CA THR A 127 16.63 22.05 41.29
C THR A 127 17.15 23.35 40.66
N ALA A 128 16.31 24.08 39.92
CA ALA A 128 16.67 25.39 39.36
C ALA A 128 16.74 26.45 40.46
N ALA A 129 15.77 26.45 41.39
CA ALA A 129 15.77 27.34 42.54
C ALA A 129 16.98 27.11 43.47
N GLU A 130 17.33 25.85 43.75
CA GLU A 130 18.52 25.49 44.54
C GLU A 130 19.81 25.91 43.83
N LEU A 131 19.90 25.75 42.51
CA LEU A 131 21.06 26.16 41.74
C LEU A 131 21.28 27.67 41.79
N ILE A 132 20.23 28.49 41.71
CA ILE A 132 20.32 29.95 41.89
C ILE A 132 20.69 30.30 43.33
N GLY A 133 20.04 29.68 44.31
CA GLY A 133 20.29 29.92 45.73
C GLY A 133 21.74 29.61 46.13
N THR A 134 22.35 28.62 45.48
CA THR A 134 23.74 28.20 45.72
C THR A 134 24.73 28.74 44.69
N HIS A 135 24.31 29.60 43.75
CA HIS A 135 25.15 30.01 42.62
C HIS A 135 26.43 30.71 43.08
N LEU A 136 26.33 31.61 44.07
CA LEU A 136 27.47 32.39 44.54
C LEU A 136 28.55 31.48 45.14
N GLU A 137 28.15 30.47 45.91
CA GLU A 137 29.07 29.53 46.53
C GLU A 137 29.70 28.61 45.49
N LYS A 138 28.89 28.07 44.57
CA LYS A 138 29.38 27.27 43.43
C LYS A 138 30.34 28.06 42.53
N CYS A 139 30.05 29.35 42.30
CA CYS A 139 30.93 30.25 41.55
C CYS A 139 32.24 30.52 42.29
N LYS A 140 32.21 30.73 43.62
CA LYS A 140 33.43 30.88 44.42
C LYS A 140 34.31 29.64 44.37
N VAL A 141 33.73 28.45 44.53
CA VAL A 141 34.46 27.17 44.46
C VAL A 141 35.12 27.02 43.09
N ARG A 142 34.38 27.22 42.00
CA ARG A 142 34.94 27.14 40.64
C ARG A 142 36.00 28.20 40.38
N PHE A 143 35.83 29.41 40.91
CA PHE A 143 36.83 30.46 40.78
C PHE A 143 38.12 30.07 41.53
N GLN A 144 38.01 29.49 42.72
CA GLN A 144 39.17 28.98 43.46
C GLN A 144 39.85 27.81 42.74
N GLU A 145 39.09 26.88 42.16
CA GLU A 145 39.62 25.80 41.33
C GLU A 145 40.35 26.33 40.10
N PHE A 146 39.78 27.33 39.42
CA PHE A 146 40.42 28.01 38.30
C PHE A 146 41.72 28.71 38.72
N MET A 147 41.70 29.48 39.81
CA MET A 147 42.90 30.16 40.34
C MET A 147 44.00 29.16 40.72
N LYS A 148 43.64 28.02 41.31
CA LYS A 148 44.57 26.95 41.66
C LYS A 148 45.12 26.23 40.42
N GLY A 149 44.32 26.09 39.37
CA GLY A 149 44.75 25.54 38.07
C GLY A 149 45.81 26.42 37.39
N LEU A 150 45.72 27.74 37.59
CA LEU A 150 46.70 28.71 37.07
C LEU A 150 48.04 28.74 37.84
N GLU A 151 48.11 28.14 39.04
CA GLU A 151 49.36 28.03 39.82
C GLU A 151 50.26 26.88 39.35
N GLY A 152 49.75 25.94 38.54
CA GLY A 152 50.54 24.92 37.86
C GLY A 152 51.09 25.42 36.53
N GLU A 153 52.29 24.98 36.14
CA GLU A 153 53.01 25.39 34.91
C GLU A 153 52.34 24.95 33.58
N GLU A 154 51.01 24.82 33.51
CA GLU A 154 50.26 24.58 32.28
C GLU A 154 49.55 25.86 31.81
N GLU A 155 50.20 26.60 30.90
CA GLU A 155 49.65 27.77 30.17
C GLU A 155 48.31 27.50 29.45
N SER A 156 47.90 26.23 29.30
CA SER A 156 46.72 25.80 28.56
C SER A 156 45.38 26.14 29.25
N THR A 157 45.36 26.23 30.59
CA THR A 157 44.10 26.36 31.37
C THR A 157 43.44 27.74 31.25
N PHE A 158 44.21 28.80 30.96
CA PHE A 158 43.67 30.16 30.83
C PHE A 158 42.82 30.37 29.56
N TYR A 159 43.14 29.66 28.48
CA TYR A 159 42.46 29.79 27.19
C TYR A 159 41.26 28.85 27.05
N GLU A 160 40.97 28.01 28.05
CA GLU A 160 39.82 27.12 28.01
C GLU A 160 38.50 27.92 28.18
N PRO A 161 37.49 27.67 27.32
CA PRO A 161 36.19 28.30 27.47
C PRO A 161 35.53 27.95 28.80
N ILE A 162 35.15 28.97 29.58
CA ILE A 162 34.40 28.77 30.82
C ILE A 162 33.05 28.10 30.48
N LYS A 163 32.85 26.87 30.97
CA LYS A 163 31.61 26.12 30.79
C LYS A 163 30.44 26.87 31.45
N LYS A 164 29.51 27.34 30.63
CA LYS A 164 28.25 27.96 31.09
C LYS A 164 27.40 26.91 31.80
N ASN A 165 26.77 27.28 32.91
CA ASN A 165 25.76 26.44 33.55
C ASN A 165 24.48 26.49 32.70
N ARG A 166 24.13 25.37 32.07
CA ARG A 166 22.84 25.22 31.38
C ARG A 166 21.79 24.88 32.42
N VAL A 167 20.75 25.69 32.53
CA VAL A 167 19.64 25.48 33.46
C VAL A 167 18.33 25.58 32.68
N ASP A 168 17.56 24.50 32.67
CA ASP A 168 16.19 24.53 32.17
C ASP A 168 15.28 25.02 33.30
N PHE A 169 14.82 26.28 33.22
CA PHE A 169 14.06 26.94 34.29
C PHE A 169 12.58 26.52 34.35
N PHE A 170 11.82 26.77 33.28
CA PHE A 170 10.36 26.60 33.24
C PHE A 170 9.89 25.60 32.15
N ARG A 171 10.81 24.82 31.56
CA ARG A 171 10.42 23.73 30.66
C ARG A 171 9.88 22.57 31.49
N GLN A 172 8.56 22.40 31.49
CA GLN A 172 7.96 21.12 31.79
C GLN A 172 8.50 20.11 30.77
N SER A 173 9.19 19.07 31.23
CA SER A 173 9.39 17.88 30.41
C SER A 173 8.00 17.39 30.04
N ARG A 174 7.59 17.55 28.77
CA ARG A 174 6.41 16.87 28.28
C ARG A 174 6.74 15.38 28.43
N GLU A 175 6.06 14.69 29.34
CA GLU A 175 6.02 13.23 29.35
C GLU A 175 5.38 12.80 28.02
N CYS A 176 6.20 12.67 26.98
CA CYS A 176 5.78 12.11 25.72
C CYS A 176 5.83 10.60 25.91
N ASP A 177 4.66 9.97 26.03
CA ASP A 177 4.56 8.52 26.01
C ASP A 177 4.96 8.04 24.60
N LEU A 178 6.22 7.65 24.44
CA LEU A 178 6.75 7.15 23.18
C LEU A 178 6.00 5.90 22.70
N LYS A 179 5.44 5.09 23.61
CA LYS A 179 4.62 3.93 23.22
C LYS A 179 3.33 4.39 22.57
N GLU A 180 2.67 5.40 23.14
CA GLU A 180 1.48 5.97 22.53
C GLU A 180 1.81 6.72 21.23
N PHE A 181 2.96 7.39 21.15
CA PHE A 181 3.40 8.07 19.94
C PHE A 181 3.59 7.11 18.76
N PHE A 182 4.30 5.99 18.94
CA PHE A 182 4.57 5.04 17.85
C PHE A 182 3.40 4.12 17.47
N ARG A 183 2.33 4.10 18.28
CA ARG A 183 1.06 3.46 17.92
C ARG A 183 0.36 4.15 16.75
N HIS A 184 0.58 5.45 16.57
CA HIS A 184 -0.09 6.23 15.53
C HIS A 184 0.84 6.55 14.38
N GLU A 185 0.25 6.80 13.21
CA GLU A 185 1.03 7.27 12.07
C GLU A 185 1.35 8.76 12.25
N ASN A 186 2.64 9.11 12.19
CA ASN A 186 3.13 10.46 12.44
C ASN A 186 3.03 11.41 11.23
N GLN A 187 2.36 10.96 10.15
CA GLN A 187 2.21 11.70 8.91
C GLN A 187 0.76 11.65 8.42
N SER A 188 0.38 12.62 7.58
CA SER A 188 -0.95 12.68 6.95
C SER A 188 -1.26 11.45 6.10
N HIS A 189 -0.25 10.73 5.63
CA HIS A 189 -0.40 9.47 4.92
C HIS A 189 0.61 8.46 5.44
N PRO A 190 0.27 7.16 5.54
CA PRO A 190 1.19 6.16 6.08
C PRO A 190 2.38 5.98 5.15
N ALA A 191 3.57 6.42 5.56
CA ALA A 191 4.77 6.44 4.71
C ALA A 191 5.17 5.04 4.21
N ALA A 192 4.87 4.00 5.01
CA ALA A 192 5.10 2.61 4.64
C ALA A 192 4.21 2.12 3.48
N LEU A 193 3.07 2.77 3.23
CA LEU A 193 2.08 2.38 2.21
C LEU A 193 1.72 3.51 1.25
N SER A 194 2.33 4.68 1.38
CA SER A 194 2.05 5.81 0.53
C SER A 194 3.24 6.73 0.35
N ASP A 195 3.33 7.31 -0.83
CA ASP A 195 4.20 8.44 -1.15
C ASP A 195 3.32 9.65 -1.51
N GLY A 196 3.08 10.54 -0.53
CA GLY A 196 2.24 11.73 -0.69
C GLY A 196 0.81 11.43 -1.12
N GLY A 197 0.19 10.39 -0.56
CA GLY A 197 -1.19 9.96 -0.88
C GLY A 197 -1.31 9.02 -2.09
N LYS A 198 -0.19 8.70 -2.77
CA LYS A 198 -0.15 7.71 -3.86
C LYS A 198 0.27 6.35 -3.31
N LEU A 199 -0.29 5.27 -3.86
CA LEU A 199 0.10 3.89 -3.51
C LEU A 199 1.52 3.59 -4.02
N HIS A 200 2.31 2.85 -3.23
CA HIS A 200 3.55 2.27 -3.72
C HIS A 200 3.24 1.14 -4.70
N THR A 201 3.94 1.10 -5.82
CA THR A 201 3.84 0.03 -6.82
C THR A 201 4.94 -1.00 -6.62
N CYS A 202 4.67 -2.27 -6.93
CA CYS A 202 5.71 -3.30 -7.02
C CYS A 202 5.67 -4.01 -8.38
N GLN A 203 6.79 -4.62 -8.77
CA GLN A 203 6.85 -5.46 -9.96
C GLN A 203 6.18 -6.82 -9.70
N LYS A 204 4.89 -6.92 -10.08
CA LYS A 204 4.09 -8.16 -9.95
C LYS A 204 4.77 -9.35 -10.65
N SER A 205 5.40 -9.12 -11.80
CA SER A 205 6.10 -10.14 -12.60
C SER A 205 7.18 -10.92 -11.84
N HIS A 206 7.79 -10.34 -10.79
CA HIS A 206 8.73 -11.06 -9.94
C HIS A 206 8.09 -12.26 -9.25
N LEU A 207 6.80 -12.19 -8.90
CA LEU A 207 6.09 -13.34 -8.34
C LEU A 207 6.03 -14.47 -9.36
N THR A 208 5.71 -14.17 -10.62
CA THR A 208 5.67 -15.19 -11.68
C THR A 208 7.04 -15.85 -11.87
N THR A 209 8.14 -15.08 -11.86
CA THR A 209 9.50 -15.65 -11.91
C THR A 209 9.80 -16.57 -10.73
N ILE A 210 9.34 -16.21 -9.53
CA ILE A 210 9.51 -17.06 -8.34
C ILE A 210 8.71 -18.36 -8.49
N LEU A 211 7.44 -18.28 -8.90
CA LEU A 211 6.58 -19.44 -9.11
C LEU A 211 7.15 -20.37 -10.18
N GLU A 212 7.63 -19.82 -11.29
CA GLU A 212 8.27 -20.59 -12.35
C GLU A 212 9.52 -21.32 -11.89
N SER A 213 10.32 -20.72 -11.00
CA SER A 213 11.50 -21.40 -10.46
C SER A 213 11.18 -22.63 -9.59
N GLN A 214 9.92 -22.81 -9.20
CA GLN A 214 9.46 -23.97 -8.41
C GLN A 214 9.13 -25.19 -9.28
N VAL A 215 9.12 -25.05 -10.61
CA VAL A 215 8.68 -26.09 -11.53
C VAL A 215 9.56 -26.13 -12.79
N THR A 216 9.60 -27.29 -13.43
CA THR A 216 10.25 -27.42 -14.73
C THR A 216 9.22 -27.16 -15.82
N THR A 217 9.47 -26.15 -16.66
CA THR A 217 8.63 -25.88 -17.84
C THR A 217 9.07 -26.76 -19.01
N PRO A 218 8.13 -27.36 -19.78
CA PRO A 218 8.49 -28.17 -20.93
C PRO A 218 9.03 -27.31 -22.08
N GLU A 219 9.86 -27.91 -22.94
CA GLU A 219 10.42 -27.27 -24.14
C GLU A 219 9.41 -27.11 -25.28
N ALA A 220 8.37 -27.95 -25.29
CA ALA A 220 7.33 -27.97 -26.30
C ALA A 220 5.95 -27.73 -25.68
N GLU A 221 5.02 -27.22 -26.51
CA GLU A 221 3.65 -26.97 -26.10
C GLU A 221 2.94 -28.27 -25.69
N PRO A 222 2.42 -28.36 -24.45
CA PRO A 222 1.65 -29.53 -23.99
C PRO A 222 0.40 -29.78 -24.84
N ASP A 223 0.01 -31.05 -24.93
CA ASP A 223 -1.29 -31.41 -25.49
C ASP A 223 -2.42 -31.07 -24.50
N ALA A 224 -3.52 -30.52 -25.01
CA ALA A 224 -4.61 -30.04 -24.18
C ALA A 224 -5.96 -30.09 -24.94
N ASP A 225 -7.04 -30.37 -24.21
CA ASP A 225 -8.38 -30.48 -24.79
C ASP A 225 -8.96 -29.11 -25.16
N THR A 226 -8.70 -28.11 -24.32
CA THR A 226 -9.32 -26.78 -24.39
C THR A 226 -8.26 -25.71 -24.23
N ILE A 227 -8.34 -24.68 -25.07
CA ILE A 227 -7.57 -23.44 -24.90
C ILE A 227 -8.51 -22.29 -24.53
N ILE A 228 -8.11 -21.50 -23.53
CA ILE A 228 -8.80 -20.29 -23.09
C ILE A 228 -7.82 -19.13 -23.22
N ILE A 229 -8.18 -18.11 -23.97
CA ILE A 229 -7.27 -17.05 -24.38
C ILE A 229 -7.74 -15.73 -23.76
N ASP A 230 -6.83 -15.05 -23.08
CA ASP A 230 -6.99 -13.65 -22.73
C ASP A 230 -7.05 -12.81 -24.01
N GLY A 231 -8.20 -12.18 -24.22
CA GLY A 231 -8.49 -11.35 -25.38
C GLY A 231 -7.58 -10.15 -25.51
N ALA A 232 -6.94 -9.70 -24.43
CA ALA A 232 -5.90 -8.66 -24.47
C ALA A 232 -4.71 -9.09 -25.35
N ALA A 233 -4.43 -10.40 -25.47
CA ALA A 233 -3.40 -10.91 -26.36
C ALA A 233 -3.68 -10.62 -27.85
N PHE A 234 -4.95 -10.33 -28.22
CA PHE A 234 -5.33 -9.94 -29.57
C PHE A 234 -5.37 -8.42 -29.78
N GLU A 235 -5.17 -7.59 -28.74
CA GLU A 235 -5.14 -6.12 -28.88
C GLU A 235 -3.94 -5.63 -29.71
N GLU A 236 -2.86 -6.41 -29.77
CA GLU A 236 -1.65 -6.09 -30.55
C GLU A 236 -1.72 -6.56 -32.00
N TYR A 237 -2.60 -7.51 -32.32
CA TYR A 237 -2.75 -8.05 -33.66
C TYR A 237 -3.78 -7.23 -34.44
N ALA A 238 -3.43 -6.81 -35.65
CA ALA A 238 -4.41 -6.27 -36.57
C ALA A 238 -5.54 -7.30 -36.76
N MET A 239 -6.79 -6.85 -36.91
CA MET A 239 -7.96 -7.75 -37.08
C MET A 239 -7.79 -8.83 -38.16
N LEU A 240 -6.84 -8.65 -39.08
CA LEU A 240 -6.52 -9.60 -40.14
C LEU A 240 -5.93 -10.92 -39.61
N ASP A 241 -5.30 -10.94 -38.43
CA ASP A 241 -4.61 -12.13 -37.90
C ASP A 241 -5.43 -12.91 -36.85
N VAL A 242 -6.53 -12.33 -36.34
CA VAL A 242 -7.34 -12.96 -35.28
C VAL A 242 -8.07 -14.20 -35.79
N LEU A 243 -8.76 -14.14 -36.94
CA LEU A 243 -9.53 -15.27 -37.45
C LEU A 243 -8.64 -16.46 -37.90
N PRO A 244 -7.53 -16.26 -38.64
CA PRO A 244 -6.62 -17.36 -38.98
C PRO A 244 -6.03 -18.02 -37.73
N THR A 245 -5.71 -17.24 -36.70
CA THR A 245 -5.19 -17.76 -35.42
C THR A 245 -6.24 -18.65 -34.73
N ILE A 246 -7.51 -18.23 -34.69
CA ILE A 246 -8.60 -19.04 -34.12
C ILE A 246 -8.84 -20.31 -34.93
N GLN A 247 -8.72 -20.24 -36.27
CA GLN A 247 -8.80 -21.44 -37.11
C GLN A 247 -7.67 -22.43 -36.80
N ALA A 248 -6.44 -21.95 -36.63
CA ALA A 248 -5.32 -22.80 -36.23
C ALA A 248 -5.53 -23.44 -34.85
N TYR A 249 -6.07 -22.69 -33.88
CA TYR A 249 -6.44 -23.27 -32.58
C TYR A 249 -7.58 -24.28 -32.71
N SER A 250 -8.54 -24.05 -33.61
CA SER A 250 -9.66 -24.96 -33.78
C SER A 250 -9.30 -26.33 -34.31
N THR A 251 -8.20 -26.44 -35.04
CA THR A 251 -7.69 -27.74 -35.51
C THR A 251 -6.92 -28.49 -34.45
N LYS A 252 -6.39 -27.79 -33.44
CA LYS A 252 -5.57 -28.37 -32.37
C LYS A 252 -6.38 -28.71 -31.13
N TYR A 253 -7.33 -27.87 -30.75
CA TYR A 253 -8.09 -27.97 -29.51
C TYR A 253 -9.55 -28.35 -29.78
N LYS A 254 -10.15 -29.19 -28.93
CA LYS A 254 -11.57 -29.58 -29.00
C LYS A 254 -12.51 -28.41 -28.66
N ARG A 255 -12.03 -27.44 -27.89
CA ARG A 255 -12.74 -26.20 -27.54
C ARG A 255 -11.78 -25.01 -27.44
N THR A 256 -12.22 -23.85 -27.90
CA THR A 256 -11.48 -22.59 -27.87
C THR A 256 -12.34 -21.49 -27.27
N ASP A 257 -11.90 -20.90 -26.17
CA ASP A 257 -12.60 -19.79 -25.52
C ASP A 257 -11.77 -18.51 -25.62
N ILE A 258 -12.39 -17.39 -25.94
CA ILE A 258 -11.75 -16.07 -25.97
C ILE A 258 -12.48 -15.14 -25.00
N VAL A 259 -11.72 -14.56 -24.08
CA VAL A 259 -12.27 -13.81 -22.95
C VAL A 259 -11.77 -12.37 -22.99
N PHE A 260 -12.69 -11.43 -23.12
CA PHE A 260 -12.44 -10.00 -23.17
C PHE A 260 -12.84 -9.31 -21.85
N ASP A 261 -12.14 -8.22 -21.54
CA ASP A 261 -12.56 -7.27 -20.49
C ASP A 261 -13.91 -6.62 -20.84
N VAL A 262 -14.64 -6.22 -19.80
CA VAL A 262 -15.81 -5.37 -19.88
C VAL A 262 -15.44 -3.98 -19.38
N TYR A 263 -15.76 -2.92 -20.12
CA TYR A 263 -15.44 -1.54 -19.71
C TYR A 263 -16.67 -0.87 -19.12
N ARG A 264 -16.73 -0.82 -17.77
CA ARG A 264 -17.87 -0.21 -17.06
C ARG A 264 -17.57 1.25 -16.69
N PRO A 265 -18.51 2.19 -16.91
CA PRO A 265 -18.43 3.51 -16.32
C PRO A 265 -18.41 3.42 -14.79
N SER A 266 -17.68 4.31 -14.13
CA SER A 266 -17.60 4.39 -12.66
C SER A 266 -17.07 3.14 -11.94
N SER A 267 -16.27 2.31 -12.61
CA SER A 267 -15.50 1.26 -11.93
C SER A 267 -14.20 1.80 -11.33
N LEU A 268 -13.65 1.09 -10.36
CA LEU A 268 -12.33 1.44 -9.79
C LEU A 268 -11.21 1.39 -10.85
N LYS A 269 -11.33 0.48 -11.84
CA LYS A 269 -10.40 0.48 -12.99
C LYS A 269 -10.64 1.67 -13.92
N ALA A 270 -11.84 2.24 -13.98
CA ALA A 270 -12.10 3.43 -14.78
C ALA A 270 -11.27 4.65 -14.31
N GLU A 271 -11.09 4.82 -12.99
CA GLU A 271 -10.24 5.89 -12.46
C GLU A 271 -8.75 5.66 -12.75
N THR A 272 -8.26 4.42 -12.61
CA THR A 272 -6.88 4.08 -12.99
C THR A 272 -6.64 4.27 -14.49
N ARG A 273 -7.64 4.00 -15.34
CA ARG A 273 -7.60 4.22 -16.79
C ARG A 273 -7.60 5.72 -17.13
N SER A 274 -8.36 6.55 -16.42
CA SER A 274 -8.41 8.01 -16.67
C SER A 274 -7.04 8.69 -16.49
N LYS A 275 -6.22 8.16 -15.56
CA LYS A 275 -4.84 8.60 -15.31
C LYS A 275 -3.88 8.26 -16.46
N ARG A 276 -4.22 7.34 -17.38
CA ARG A 276 -3.37 6.92 -18.53
C ARG A 276 -3.45 7.86 -19.74
N GLY A 277 -4.18 8.97 -19.62
CA GLY A 277 -4.35 9.97 -20.66
C GLY A 277 -5.53 9.70 -21.59
N ARG A 278 -5.84 10.67 -22.47
CA ARG A 278 -7.00 10.59 -23.36
C ARG A 278 -6.65 9.89 -24.67
N GLY A 279 -7.52 8.97 -25.10
CA GLY A 279 -7.50 8.36 -26.42
C GLY A 279 -8.28 9.18 -27.45
N VAL A 280 -8.24 8.76 -28.71
CA VAL A 280 -9.09 9.32 -29.77
C VAL A 280 -10.25 8.37 -30.04
N ARG A 281 -11.48 8.85 -29.85
CA ARG A 281 -12.68 8.09 -30.18
C ARG A 281 -12.77 7.84 -31.68
N ARG A 282 -12.98 6.58 -32.07
CA ARG A 282 -13.15 6.15 -33.46
C ARG A 282 -14.09 4.95 -33.51
N ARG A 283 -15.15 5.05 -34.31
CA ARG A 283 -16.12 3.97 -34.48
C ARG A 283 -15.51 2.73 -35.14
N VAL A 284 -15.74 1.55 -34.58
CA VAL A 284 -15.32 0.27 -35.18
C VAL A 284 -16.33 -0.17 -36.23
N THR A 285 -15.87 -0.40 -37.47
CA THR A 285 -16.72 -0.90 -38.57
C THR A 285 -15.95 -1.89 -39.43
N GLY A 286 -16.64 -2.88 -40.01
CA GLY A 286 -16.00 -3.91 -40.83
C GLY A 286 -15.46 -3.45 -42.20
N LYS A 287 -15.82 -2.23 -42.64
CA LYS A 287 -15.35 -1.61 -43.90
C LYS A 287 -14.47 -0.37 -43.66
N GLY A 288 -14.22 -0.01 -42.40
CA GLY A 288 -13.46 1.18 -42.04
C GLY A 288 -11.95 0.99 -42.17
N LYS A 289 -11.21 2.10 -42.23
CA LYS A 289 -9.74 2.08 -42.19
C LYS A 289 -9.26 1.65 -40.81
N ILE A 290 -8.34 0.69 -40.77
CA ILE A 290 -7.67 0.23 -39.55
C ILE A 290 -7.00 1.43 -38.84
N PRO A 291 -7.08 1.55 -37.50
CA PRO A 291 -6.35 2.56 -36.75
C PRO A 291 -4.85 2.54 -37.07
N SER A 292 -4.30 3.69 -37.47
CA SER A 292 -2.85 3.84 -37.70
C SER A 292 -2.07 3.94 -36.38
N ASN A 293 -2.71 4.42 -35.31
CA ASN A 293 -2.11 4.51 -33.98
C ASN A 293 -2.97 3.72 -32.98
N TRP A 294 -2.67 2.42 -32.88
CA TRP A 294 -3.35 1.49 -31.97
C TRP A 294 -3.26 1.90 -30.50
N ARG A 295 -2.10 2.39 -30.04
CA ARG A 295 -1.93 2.84 -28.65
C ARG A 295 -2.90 3.96 -28.29
N ASN A 296 -3.12 4.91 -29.19
CA ASN A 296 -4.05 6.01 -28.95
C ASN A 296 -5.53 5.56 -29.07
N PHE A 297 -5.80 4.62 -29.99
CA PHE A 297 -7.14 4.03 -30.16
C PHE A 297 -7.57 3.22 -28.91
N LEU A 298 -6.67 2.38 -28.39
CA LEU A 298 -6.88 1.51 -27.22
C LEU A 298 -6.88 2.25 -25.87
N ARG A 299 -6.58 3.56 -25.84
CA ARG A 299 -6.75 4.38 -24.63
C ARG A 299 -8.19 4.83 -24.40
N GLU A 300 -9.05 4.66 -25.39
CA GLU A 300 -10.45 5.02 -25.32
C GLU A 300 -11.29 3.76 -25.04
N ASN A 301 -12.15 3.79 -24.01
CA ASN A 301 -12.86 2.61 -23.52
C ASN A 301 -13.99 2.15 -24.47
N ASP A 302 -14.74 3.08 -25.06
CA ASP A 302 -15.80 2.77 -26.03
C ASP A 302 -15.21 2.11 -27.28
N ASN A 303 -14.02 2.55 -27.72
CA ASN A 303 -13.31 1.90 -28.83
C ASN A 303 -13.02 0.44 -28.54
N LYS A 304 -12.60 0.12 -27.31
CA LYS A 304 -12.30 -1.25 -26.87
C LYS A 304 -13.58 -2.08 -26.77
N ALA A 305 -14.64 -1.54 -26.16
CA ALA A 305 -15.93 -2.19 -26.10
C ALA A 305 -16.51 -2.49 -27.50
N GLU A 306 -16.50 -1.51 -28.41
CA GLU A 306 -16.94 -1.70 -29.80
C GLU A 306 -16.08 -2.72 -30.55
N LEU A 307 -14.76 -2.71 -30.34
CA LEU A 307 -13.84 -3.66 -30.96
C LEU A 307 -14.14 -5.09 -30.50
N PHE A 308 -14.29 -5.31 -29.20
CA PHE A 308 -14.54 -6.63 -28.64
C PHE A 308 -15.90 -7.19 -29.07
N ASN A 309 -16.94 -6.36 -29.10
CA ASN A 309 -18.25 -6.74 -29.64
C ASN A 309 -18.16 -7.12 -31.12
N PHE A 310 -17.45 -6.32 -31.93
CA PHE A 310 -17.25 -6.61 -33.34
C PHE A 310 -16.48 -7.92 -33.55
N LEU A 311 -15.42 -8.16 -32.79
CA LEU A 311 -14.65 -9.40 -32.85
C LEU A 311 -15.49 -10.60 -32.41
N ALA A 312 -16.25 -10.49 -31.32
CA ALA A 312 -17.15 -11.54 -30.85
C ALA A 312 -18.14 -11.99 -31.94
N ASP A 313 -18.77 -11.04 -32.62
CA ASP A 313 -19.70 -11.33 -33.72
C ASP A 313 -19.03 -11.97 -34.93
N LYS A 314 -17.76 -11.63 -35.20
CA LYS A 314 -17.00 -12.24 -36.30
C LYS A 314 -16.54 -13.64 -35.96
N ILE A 315 -16.00 -13.83 -34.76
CA ILE A 315 -15.47 -15.11 -34.29
C ILE A 315 -16.60 -16.14 -34.17
N ALA A 316 -17.75 -15.75 -33.61
CA ALA A 316 -18.92 -16.64 -33.50
C ALA A 316 -19.47 -17.11 -34.86
N ARG A 317 -19.12 -16.44 -35.96
CA ARG A 317 -19.54 -16.84 -37.32
C ARG A 317 -18.50 -17.69 -38.05
N VAL A 318 -17.33 -17.91 -37.46
CA VAL A 318 -16.29 -18.72 -38.09
C VAL A 318 -16.73 -20.18 -38.07
N ALA A 319 -16.78 -20.79 -39.25
CA ALA A 319 -16.96 -22.23 -39.38
C ALA A 319 -15.67 -22.92 -38.94
N THR A 320 -15.69 -23.55 -37.76
CA THR A 320 -14.56 -24.31 -37.23
C THR A 320 -14.99 -25.75 -36.86
N PRO A 321 -14.07 -26.72 -36.92
CA PRO A 321 -14.35 -28.11 -36.54
C PRO A 321 -14.58 -28.28 -35.03
N ASN A 322 -14.20 -27.31 -34.21
CA ASN A 322 -14.34 -27.33 -32.75
C ASN A 322 -15.43 -26.37 -32.24
N VAL A 323 -15.66 -26.38 -30.92
CA VAL A 323 -16.52 -25.38 -30.26
C VAL A 323 -15.71 -24.12 -30.00
N VAL A 324 -16.22 -22.96 -30.41
CA VAL A 324 -15.65 -21.65 -30.09
C VAL A 324 -16.63 -20.87 -29.23
N ILE A 325 -16.16 -20.33 -28.10
CA ILE A 325 -16.93 -19.45 -27.22
C ILE A 325 -16.19 -18.11 -27.11
N VAL A 326 -16.91 -17.01 -27.26
CA VAL A 326 -16.36 -15.67 -27.08
C VAL A 326 -17.24 -14.88 -26.14
N THR A 327 -16.63 -14.19 -25.20
CA THR A 327 -17.35 -13.23 -24.36
C THR A 327 -17.79 -12.00 -25.14
N LYS A 328 -19.00 -11.51 -24.86
CA LYS A 328 -19.56 -10.30 -25.44
C LYS A 328 -20.22 -9.48 -24.34
N GLU A 329 -19.51 -8.48 -23.82
CA GLU A 329 -19.92 -7.72 -22.63
C GLU A 329 -20.22 -8.66 -21.45
N GLU A 330 -21.39 -8.55 -20.82
CA GLU A 330 -21.83 -9.44 -19.75
C GLU A 330 -22.27 -10.82 -20.26
N ASP A 331 -22.44 -11.01 -21.57
CA ASP A 331 -22.89 -12.26 -22.18
C ASP A 331 -21.73 -13.04 -22.83
N ALA A 332 -22.02 -14.17 -23.44
CA ALA A 332 -21.12 -14.94 -24.29
C ALA A 332 -21.86 -15.44 -25.53
N VAL A 333 -21.14 -15.59 -26.63
CA VAL A 333 -21.64 -16.12 -27.89
C VAL A 333 -20.80 -17.33 -28.30
N SER A 334 -21.40 -18.27 -29.03
CA SER A 334 -20.70 -19.43 -29.55
C SER A 334 -21.01 -19.64 -31.04
N ASN A 335 -20.07 -20.26 -31.75
CA ASN A 335 -20.27 -20.71 -33.12
C ASN A 335 -21.19 -21.94 -33.25
N ARG A 336 -21.59 -22.54 -32.12
CA ARG A 336 -22.49 -23.69 -32.04
C ARG A 336 -23.55 -23.44 -30.99
N THR A 337 -24.68 -24.15 -31.09
CA THR A 337 -25.71 -24.13 -30.04
C THR A 337 -25.25 -24.97 -28.85
N ILE A 338 -24.85 -24.30 -27.77
CA ILE A 338 -24.41 -24.91 -26.52
C ILE A 338 -25.05 -24.18 -25.32
N ASN A 339 -25.10 -24.85 -24.17
CA ASN A 339 -25.50 -24.18 -22.93
C ASN A 339 -24.38 -23.22 -22.47
N LEU A 340 -24.73 -21.98 -22.13
CA LEU A 340 -23.79 -20.94 -21.70
C LEU A 340 -24.03 -20.47 -20.24
N ALA A 341 -24.95 -21.08 -19.50
CA ALA A 341 -25.34 -20.66 -18.15
C ALA A 341 -24.17 -20.60 -17.13
N GLY A 342 -23.07 -21.31 -17.39
CA GLY A 342 -21.85 -21.30 -16.56
C GLY A 342 -20.90 -20.12 -16.82
N VAL A 343 -21.06 -19.41 -17.95
CA VAL A 343 -20.17 -18.34 -18.43
C VAL A 343 -20.91 -17.04 -18.76
N ALA A 344 -22.24 -17.06 -18.84
CA ALA A 344 -23.10 -15.91 -19.08
C ALA A 344 -24.48 -16.07 -18.39
N PRO A 345 -25.09 -14.98 -17.89
CA PRO A 345 -24.52 -13.64 -17.77
C PRO A 345 -23.40 -13.59 -16.72
N CYS A 346 -22.42 -12.72 -16.93
CA CYS A 346 -21.23 -12.58 -16.10
C CYS A 346 -21.04 -11.13 -15.66
N SER A 347 -20.86 -10.94 -14.35
CA SER A 347 -20.66 -9.62 -13.76
C SER A 347 -19.18 -9.23 -13.58
N HIS A 348 -18.26 -10.09 -14.00
CA HIS A 348 -16.82 -9.84 -13.90
C HIS A 348 -16.40 -8.80 -14.93
N GLU A 349 -15.67 -7.78 -14.48
CA GLU A 349 -15.15 -6.73 -15.36
C GLU A 349 -13.89 -7.19 -16.10
N GLU A 350 -13.06 -8.02 -15.47
CA GLU A 350 -11.71 -8.34 -15.94
C GLU A 350 -11.64 -9.76 -16.52
N ALA A 351 -10.92 -9.90 -17.63
CA ALA A 351 -10.73 -11.17 -18.32
C ALA A 351 -10.00 -12.20 -17.44
N ASP A 352 -9.03 -11.76 -16.64
CA ASP A 352 -8.22 -12.60 -15.75
C ASP A 352 -9.05 -13.54 -14.85
N THR A 353 -10.08 -13.01 -14.22
CA THR A 353 -11.00 -13.76 -13.34
C THR A 353 -12.04 -14.51 -14.15
N ARG A 354 -12.48 -13.95 -15.28
CA ARG A 354 -13.52 -14.53 -16.13
C ARG A 354 -13.03 -15.78 -16.86
N ILE A 355 -11.74 -15.84 -17.22
CA ILE A 355 -11.06 -17.02 -17.79
C ILE A 355 -11.36 -18.28 -16.98
N PHE A 356 -11.40 -18.19 -15.65
CA PHE A 356 -11.61 -19.37 -14.80
C PHE A 356 -13.08 -19.79 -14.68
N LEU A 357 -14.04 -18.92 -14.99
CA LEU A 357 -15.43 -19.34 -15.20
C LEU A 357 -15.55 -20.20 -16.46
N HIS A 358 -14.83 -19.82 -17.52
CA HIS A 358 -14.73 -20.62 -18.75
C HIS A 358 -13.99 -21.95 -18.50
N ALA A 359 -12.94 -21.94 -17.69
CA ALA A 359 -12.23 -23.16 -17.30
C ALA A 359 -13.14 -24.13 -16.57
N ARG A 360 -13.89 -23.66 -15.56
CA ARG A 360 -14.90 -24.45 -14.86
C ARG A 360 -15.94 -25.02 -15.82
N HIS A 361 -16.51 -24.19 -16.69
CA HIS A 361 -17.49 -24.62 -17.67
C HIS A 361 -16.94 -25.64 -18.68
N ALA A 362 -15.65 -25.57 -19.02
CA ALA A 362 -14.98 -26.57 -19.85
C ALA A 362 -14.79 -27.89 -19.11
N THR A 363 -14.38 -27.84 -17.85
CA THR A 363 -14.25 -29.02 -16.99
C THR A 363 -15.59 -29.73 -16.80
N GLU A 364 -16.66 -28.99 -16.50
CA GLU A 364 -18.03 -29.53 -16.38
C GLU A 364 -18.53 -30.15 -17.70
N ALA A 365 -18.08 -29.62 -18.84
CA ALA A 365 -18.35 -30.20 -20.16
C ALA A 365 -17.44 -31.38 -20.53
N GLY A 366 -16.54 -31.81 -19.63
CA GLY A 366 -15.72 -33.00 -19.76
C GLY A 366 -14.24 -32.79 -20.12
N SER A 367 -13.76 -31.54 -20.27
CA SER A 367 -12.35 -31.27 -20.55
C SER A 367 -11.45 -31.72 -19.38
N LYS A 368 -10.38 -32.44 -19.68
CA LYS A 368 -9.43 -32.97 -18.69
C LYS A 368 -8.14 -32.19 -18.62
N VAL A 369 -7.71 -31.60 -19.73
CA VAL A 369 -6.52 -30.75 -19.79
C VAL A 369 -6.87 -29.39 -20.40
N ILE A 370 -6.62 -28.32 -19.65
CA ILE A 370 -6.92 -26.95 -20.06
C ILE A 370 -5.62 -26.15 -20.19
N MET A 371 -5.49 -25.43 -21.31
CA MET A 371 -4.44 -24.45 -21.58
C MET A 371 -5.02 -23.03 -21.45
N VAL A 372 -4.50 -22.22 -20.53
CA VAL A 372 -4.82 -20.79 -20.43
C VAL A 372 -3.70 -19.98 -21.06
N LYS A 373 -4.01 -19.15 -22.05
CA LYS A 373 -3.03 -18.25 -22.68
C LYS A 373 -3.23 -16.83 -22.17
N ALA A 374 -2.29 -16.35 -21.35
CA ALA A 374 -2.34 -15.02 -20.75
C ALA A 374 -0.93 -14.48 -20.44
N SER A 375 -0.79 -13.16 -20.31
CA SER A 375 0.48 -12.50 -20.00
C SER A 375 0.52 -11.80 -18.64
N ASP A 376 -0.62 -11.69 -17.94
CA ASP A 376 -0.67 -11.06 -16.63
C ASP A 376 -0.40 -12.05 -15.49
N THR A 377 0.44 -11.65 -14.54
CA THR A 377 0.75 -12.41 -13.32
C THR A 377 -0.51 -12.80 -12.55
N ASP A 378 -1.52 -11.94 -12.57
CA ASP A 378 -2.76 -12.14 -11.82
C ASP A 378 -3.47 -13.43 -12.27
N VAL A 379 -3.36 -13.81 -13.55
CA VAL A 379 -3.90 -15.07 -14.09
C VAL A 379 -3.20 -16.29 -13.48
N VAL A 380 -1.87 -16.27 -13.33
CA VAL A 380 -1.13 -17.39 -12.72
C VAL A 380 -1.50 -17.53 -11.24
N VAL A 381 -1.64 -16.41 -10.53
CA VAL A 381 -2.05 -16.39 -9.11
C VAL A 381 -3.45 -16.97 -8.94
N ILE A 382 -4.41 -16.57 -9.79
CA ILE A 382 -5.76 -17.11 -9.75
C ILE A 382 -5.75 -18.60 -10.13
N ALA A 383 -4.96 -19.02 -11.13
CA ALA A 383 -4.86 -20.42 -11.54
C ALA A 383 -4.43 -21.33 -10.38
N VAL A 384 -3.39 -20.93 -9.64
CA VAL A 384 -2.93 -21.66 -8.44
C VAL A 384 -4.05 -21.75 -7.39
N SER A 385 -4.76 -20.64 -7.17
CA SER A 385 -5.80 -20.55 -6.14
C SER A 385 -7.03 -21.41 -6.45
N VAL A 386 -7.37 -21.59 -7.73
CA VAL A 386 -8.62 -22.23 -8.15
C VAL A 386 -8.44 -23.66 -8.66
N LEU A 387 -7.21 -24.13 -8.80
CA LEU A 387 -6.92 -25.46 -9.34
C LEU A 387 -7.66 -26.57 -8.57
N GLN A 388 -7.62 -26.53 -7.24
CA GLN A 388 -8.25 -27.56 -6.41
C GLN A 388 -9.76 -27.70 -6.72
N ALA A 389 -10.47 -26.57 -6.80
CA ALA A 389 -11.89 -26.57 -7.13
C ALA A 389 -12.17 -27.11 -8.55
N LEU A 390 -11.27 -26.89 -9.51
CA LEU A 390 -11.38 -27.46 -10.85
C LEU A 390 -11.07 -28.97 -10.86
N GLN A 391 -10.12 -29.42 -10.05
CA GLN A 391 -9.81 -30.84 -9.90
C GLN A 391 -10.97 -31.63 -9.28
N GLU A 392 -11.69 -31.04 -8.31
CA GLU A 392 -12.91 -31.61 -7.73
C GLU A 392 -14.02 -31.80 -8.78
N LEU A 393 -14.05 -30.96 -9.81
CA LEU A 393 -14.95 -31.09 -10.96
C LEU A 393 -14.41 -32.05 -12.04
N GLY A 394 -13.22 -32.61 -11.83
CA GLY A 394 -12.63 -33.65 -12.68
C GLY A 394 -11.59 -33.16 -13.69
N LEU A 395 -11.05 -31.95 -13.53
CA LEU A 395 -9.88 -31.48 -14.28
C LEU A 395 -8.63 -32.27 -13.84
N GLN A 396 -7.80 -32.69 -14.79
CA GLN A 396 -6.55 -33.42 -14.49
C GLN A 396 -5.35 -32.48 -14.51
N GLN A 397 -5.25 -31.62 -15.53
CA GLN A 397 -4.12 -30.72 -15.70
C GLN A 397 -4.58 -29.32 -16.13
N LEU A 398 -3.94 -28.33 -15.52
CA LEU A 398 -4.04 -26.93 -15.90
C LEU A 398 -2.66 -26.41 -16.28
N TRP A 399 -2.58 -25.78 -17.44
CA TRP A 399 -1.39 -25.15 -17.99
C TRP A 399 -1.63 -23.67 -18.21
N VAL A 400 -0.62 -22.84 -17.95
CA VAL A 400 -0.63 -21.42 -18.36
C VAL A 400 0.47 -21.18 -19.38
N ALA A 401 0.09 -20.91 -20.63
CA ALA A 401 0.97 -20.39 -21.66
C ALA A 401 1.24 -18.90 -21.37
N PHE A 402 2.37 -18.63 -20.72
CA PHE A 402 2.75 -17.33 -20.18
C PHE A 402 3.86 -16.68 -21.01
N GLY A 403 3.78 -15.36 -21.20
CA GLY A 403 4.73 -14.60 -22.02
C GLY A 403 4.35 -14.54 -23.50
N GLN A 404 5.25 -14.02 -24.33
CA GLN A 404 5.04 -13.83 -25.76
C GLN A 404 6.31 -14.14 -26.55
N GLY A 405 6.14 -14.52 -27.83
CA GLY A 405 7.25 -14.76 -28.76
C GLY A 405 8.25 -15.79 -28.23
N GLN A 406 9.53 -15.43 -28.22
CA GLN A 406 10.63 -16.31 -27.76
C GLN A 406 10.65 -16.53 -26.24
N HIS A 407 9.90 -15.73 -25.46
CA HIS A 407 9.79 -15.88 -24.01
C HIS A 407 8.50 -16.60 -23.57
N LEU A 408 7.75 -17.13 -24.53
CA LEU A 408 6.58 -17.96 -24.28
C LEU A 408 7.01 -19.26 -23.59
N ARG A 409 6.33 -19.61 -22.51
CA ARG A 409 6.58 -20.81 -21.72
C ARG A 409 5.29 -21.37 -21.16
N TRP A 410 5.29 -22.65 -20.82
CA TRP A 410 4.09 -23.34 -20.32
C TRP A 410 4.28 -23.70 -18.86
N VAL A 411 3.58 -23.00 -17.98
CA VAL A 411 3.64 -23.23 -16.53
C VAL A 411 2.68 -24.36 -16.16
N PRO A 412 3.17 -25.51 -15.64
CA PRO A 412 2.31 -26.59 -15.13
C PRO A 412 1.75 -26.19 -13.76
N VAL A 413 0.53 -25.63 -13.73
CA VAL A 413 -0.09 -25.17 -12.47
C VAL A 413 -0.33 -26.34 -11.50
N HIS A 414 -0.58 -27.53 -12.05
CA HIS A 414 -0.77 -28.76 -11.28
C HIS A 414 0.49 -29.18 -10.53
N ASP A 415 1.65 -29.16 -11.17
CA ASP A 415 2.93 -29.42 -10.50
C ASP A 415 3.30 -28.28 -9.54
N LEU A 416 2.99 -27.03 -9.92
CA LEU A 416 3.24 -25.86 -9.09
C LEU A 416 2.49 -25.95 -7.76
N CYS A 417 1.21 -26.32 -7.78
CA CYS A 417 0.45 -26.52 -6.54
C CYS A 417 1.00 -27.67 -5.69
N CYS A 418 1.53 -28.74 -6.31
CA CYS A 418 2.21 -29.81 -5.59
C CYS A 418 3.48 -29.30 -4.88
N THR A 419 4.32 -28.51 -5.57
CA THR A 419 5.55 -27.94 -4.96
C THR A 419 5.23 -26.92 -3.88
N LEU A 420 4.23 -26.07 -4.09
CA LEU A 420 3.87 -25.01 -3.15
C LEU A 420 3.14 -25.53 -1.90
N ALA A 421 2.51 -26.71 -1.99
CA ALA A 421 1.73 -27.32 -0.92
C ALA A 421 0.75 -26.29 -0.28
N GLU A 422 0.84 -26.05 1.02
CA GLU A 422 -0.04 -25.13 1.74
C GLU A 422 0.04 -23.67 1.26
N LYS A 423 1.18 -23.23 0.69
CA LYS A 423 1.31 -21.86 0.16
C LYS A 423 0.39 -21.59 -1.02
N SER A 424 -0.01 -22.63 -1.77
CA SER A 424 -0.95 -22.50 -2.88
C SER A 424 -2.30 -21.90 -2.43
N LYS A 425 -2.80 -22.32 -1.26
CA LYS A 425 -4.08 -21.88 -0.69
C LYS A 425 -4.04 -20.43 -0.20
N GLY A 426 -2.87 -19.93 0.20
CA GLY A 426 -2.66 -18.56 0.66
C GLY A 426 -2.25 -17.56 -0.42
N MET A 427 -2.04 -18.02 -1.66
CA MET A 427 -1.42 -17.22 -2.72
C MET A 427 -2.20 -15.94 -3.06
N LEU A 428 -3.53 -16.02 -3.03
CA LEU A 428 -4.42 -14.92 -3.36
C LEU A 428 -4.27 -13.76 -2.38
N PHE A 429 -4.36 -14.04 -1.08
CA PHE A 429 -4.16 -13.05 -0.04
C PHE A 429 -2.72 -12.54 -0.04
N PHE A 430 -1.71 -13.43 -0.15
CA PHE A 430 -0.32 -13.01 -0.22
C PHE A 430 -0.09 -12.02 -1.38
N HIS A 431 -0.65 -12.30 -2.56
CA HIS A 431 -0.53 -11.41 -3.71
C HIS A 431 -1.19 -10.04 -3.44
N ALA A 432 -2.38 -10.02 -2.84
CA ALA A 432 -3.05 -8.77 -2.50
C ALA A 432 -2.29 -7.98 -1.41
N PHE A 433 -1.92 -8.65 -0.32
CA PHE A 433 -1.27 -8.09 0.86
C PHE A 433 0.07 -7.43 0.56
N THR A 434 0.85 -8.02 -0.34
CA THR A 434 2.19 -7.54 -0.71
C THR A 434 2.19 -6.49 -1.82
N GLY A 435 1.01 -6.05 -2.25
CA GLY A 435 0.78 -5.03 -3.26
C GLY A 435 0.31 -5.59 -4.61
N CYS A 436 -0.75 -5.02 -5.15
CA CYS A 436 -1.32 -5.34 -6.46
C CYS A 436 -1.87 -4.06 -7.12
N ASP A 437 -2.66 -4.16 -8.18
CA ASP A 437 -3.18 -2.99 -8.90
C ASP A 437 -3.98 -2.01 -8.03
N VAL A 438 -4.60 -2.52 -6.95
CA VAL A 438 -5.52 -1.77 -6.08
C VAL A 438 -5.05 -1.67 -4.63
N ILE A 439 -3.94 -2.33 -4.27
CA ILE A 439 -3.38 -2.34 -2.91
C ILE A 439 -1.92 -1.92 -2.99
N SER A 440 -1.51 -0.99 -2.12
CA SER A 440 -0.13 -0.55 -2.07
C SER A 440 0.82 -1.69 -1.73
N ALA A 441 1.98 -1.70 -2.39
CA ALA A 441 3.13 -2.40 -1.86
C ALA A 441 3.64 -1.73 -0.58
N PHE A 442 4.47 -2.46 0.16
CA PHE A 442 5.21 -1.93 1.30
C PHE A 442 6.43 -1.14 0.81
N ARG A 443 6.70 0.03 1.39
CA ARG A 443 7.81 0.90 0.96
C ARG A 443 9.14 0.14 1.03
N GLY A 444 9.85 0.06 -0.10
CA GLY A 444 11.13 -0.64 -0.20
C GLY A 444 11.04 -2.17 -0.16
N LYS A 445 9.83 -2.75 -0.16
CA LYS A 445 9.59 -4.19 -0.16
C LYS A 445 8.69 -4.57 -1.34
N GLY A 446 8.91 -5.76 -1.89
CA GLY A 446 8.15 -6.25 -3.04
C GLY A 446 7.90 -7.75 -2.96
N LYS A 447 7.39 -8.33 -4.05
CA LYS A 447 7.05 -9.76 -4.11
C LYS A 447 8.18 -10.68 -3.67
N LYS A 448 9.40 -10.39 -4.11
CA LYS A 448 10.60 -11.18 -3.75
C LYS A 448 10.90 -11.15 -2.26
N SER A 449 10.98 -9.96 -1.65
CA SER A 449 11.28 -9.86 -0.21
C SER A 449 10.19 -10.50 0.64
N ALA A 450 8.91 -10.28 0.27
CA ALA A 450 7.80 -10.89 0.99
C ALA A 450 7.77 -12.42 0.83
N TRP A 451 8.10 -12.95 -0.35
CA TRP A 451 8.21 -14.39 -0.56
C TRP A 451 9.30 -15.00 0.30
N GLN A 452 10.49 -14.40 0.30
CA GLN A 452 11.60 -14.84 1.13
C GLN A 452 11.29 -14.78 2.63
N THR A 453 10.40 -13.88 3.07
CA THR A 453 9.89 -13.85 4.44
C THR A 453 8.90 -14.98 4.68
N TRP A 454 8.03 -15.27 3.73
CA TRP A 454 7.10 -16.40 3.82
C TRP A 454 7.82 -17.76 3.83
N ASP A 455 9.03 -17.86 3.25
CA ASP A 455 9.88 -19.06 3.38
C ASP A 455 10.41 -19.32 4.79
N VAL A 456 10.35 -18.33 5.69
CA VAL A 456 10.86 -18.45 7.07
C VAL A 456 9.79 -18.18 8.14
N CYS A 457 8.57 -17.81 7.73
CA CYS A 457 7.44 -17.51 8.60
C CYS A 457 6.26 -18.43 8.25
N ASP A 458 6.41 -19.71 8.59
CA ASP A 458 5.45 -20.76 8.20
C ASP A 458 4.05 -20.56 8.81
N GLU A 459 4.00 -19.99 10.01
CA GLU A 459 2.76 -19.62 10.73
C GLU A 459 1.84 -18.70 9.90
N ALA A 460 2.41 -17.85 9.03
CA ALA A 460 1.64 -16.98 8.16
C ALA A 460 0.83 -17.76 7.10
N SER A 461 1.24 -18.99 6.76
CA SER A 461 0.55 -19.81 5.74
C SER A 461 -0.89 -20.12 6.11
N GLY A 462 -1.16 -20.41 7.39
CA GLY A 462 -2.51 -20.67 7.89
C GLY A 462 -3.40 -19.44 7.76
N VAL A 463 -2.89 -18.28 8.17
CA VAL A 463 -3.61 -16.99 8.08
C VAL A 463 -3.83 -16.58 6.63
N PHE A 464 -2.81 -16.67 5.76
CA PHE A 464 -2.96 -16.38 4.33
C PHE A 464 -3.98 -17.29 3.66
N SER A 465 -4.00 -18.57 4.00
CA SER A 465 -4.98 -19.54 3.48
C SER A 465 -6.40 -19.20 3.94
N LYS A 466 -6.58 -18.91 5.24
CA LYS A 466 -7.85 -18.46 5.81
C LYS A 466 -8.35 -17.21 5.10
N LEU A 467 -7.52 -16.17 5.02
CA LEU A 467 -7.89 -14.87 4.44
C LEU A 467 -8.12 -14.93 2.92
N SER A 468 -7.50 -15.88 2.22
CA SER A 468 -7.79 -16.15 0.80
C SER A 468 -9.20 -16.70 0.57
N GLN A 469 -9.86 -17.24 1.60
CA GLN A 469 -11.23 -17.74 1.55
C GLN A 469 -12.29 -16.68 1.92
N TYR A 470 -11.89 -15.46 2.26
CA TYR A 470 -12.79 -14.38 2.68
C TYR A 470 -13.63 -14.72 3.93
N PRO A 471 -13.00 -14.89 5.10
CA PRO A 471 -13.76 -15.12 6.32
C PRO A 471 -14.57 -13.86 6.66
N PRO A 472 -15.71 -14.00 7.33
CA PRO A 472 -16.55 -12.85 7.72
C PRO A 472 -15.87 -11.96 8.77
N VAL A 473 -14.89 -12.50 9.51
CA VAL A 473 -14.16 -11.83 10.57
C VAL A 473 -12.67 -12.17 10.44
N VAL A 474 -11.83 -11.17 10.63
CA VAL A 474 -10.40 -11.30 10.88
C VAL A 474 -10.19 -11.09 12.37
N ASP A 475 -9.60 -12.06 13.06
CA ASP A 475 -9.39 -11.97 14.51
C ASP A 475 -8.04 -11.33 14.86
N ASP A 476 -7.87 -10.96 16.13
CA ASP A 476 -6.66 -10.29 16.61
C ASP A 476 -5.41 -11.18 16.45
N GLU A 477 -5.59 -12.50 16.41
CA GLU A 477 -4.50 -13.47 16.30
C GLU A 477 -3.99 -13.56 14.85
N ASP A 478 -4.91 -13.48 13.87
CA ASP A 478 -4.58 -13.26 12.47
C ASP A 478 -3.75 -11.98 12.31
N LEU A 479 -4.20 -10.88 12.93
CA LEU A 479 -3.52 -9.58 12.84
C LEU A 479 -2.12 -9.61 13.46
N LYS A 480 -1.94 -10.25 14.62
CA LYS A 480 -0.62 -10.42 15.24
C LYS A 480 0.34 -11.18 14.32
N THR A 481 -0.13 -12.24 13.67
CA THR A 481 0.69 -13.00 12.71
C THR A 481 1.05 -12.14 11.49
N LEU A 482 0.13 -11.33 10.99
CA LEU A 482 0.41 -10.40 9.89
C LEU A 482 1.40 -9.30 10.29
N GLU A 483 1.30 -8.77 11.51
CA GLU A 483 2.24 -7.77 12.04
C GLU A 483 3.65 -8.34 12.18
N LYS A 484 3.78 -9.52 12.81
CA LYS A 484 5.05 -10.25 12.89
C LYS A 484 5.65 -10.54 11.51
N PHE A 485 4.82 -10.95 10.55
CA PHE A 485 5.26 -11.14 9.17
C PHE A 485 5.82 -9.84 8.56
N VAL A 486 5.19 -8.68 8.80
CA VAL A 486 5.67 -7.38 8.34
C VAL A 486 6.98 -6.99 9.02
N VAL A 487 7.09 -7.19 10.33
CA VAL A 487 8.34 -6.95 11.08
C VAL A 487 9.48 -7.77 10.47
N MET A 488 9.30 -9.09 10.32
CA MET A 488 10.31 -9.98 9.72
C MET A 488 10.65 -9.63 8.26
N MET A 489 9.69 -9.05 7.52
CA MET A 489 9.93 -8.58 6.15
C MET A 489 10.82 -7.34 6.13
N TYR A 490 10.72 -6.46 7.11
CA TYR A 490 11.56 -5.27 7.24
C TYR A 490 12.91 -5.59 7.86
N ASP A 491 12.92 -6.29 8.98
CA ASP A 491 14.08 -6.71 9.74
C ASP A 491 13.87 -8.13 10.30
N ARG A 492 14.71 -9.07 9.85
CA ARG A 492 14.66 -10.47 10.27
C ARG A 492 15.29 -10.70 11.65
N SER A 493 16.07 -9.76 12.14
CA SER A 493 16.75 -9.84 13.43
C SER A 493 15.91 -9.26 14.57
N SER A 494 14.84 -8.53 14.24
CA SER A 494 13.92 -7.96 15.22
C SER A 494 13.23 -9.06 16.03
N THR A 495 13.23 -8.89 17.36
CA THR A 495 12.48 -9.72 18.30
C THR A 495 11.06 -9.20 18.56
N ALA A 496 10.68 -8.09 17.93
CA ALA A 496 9.36 -7.51 18.11
C ALA A 496 8.29 -8.37 17.44
N GLU A 497 7.19 -8.60 18.16
CA GLU A 497 6.02 -9.32 17.63
C GLU A 497 5.01 -8.37 16.97
N GLY A 498 5.05 -7.08 17.32
CA GLY A 498 4.19 -6.03 16.80
C GLY A 498 4.96 -4.96 16.03
N VAL A 499 4.30 -4.34 15.05
CA VAL A 499 4.90 -3.28 14.24
C VAL A 499 5.18 -1.99 15.03
N ASP A 500 4.40 -1.73 16.07
CA ASP A 500 4.56 -0.54 16.92
C ASP A 500 5.80 -0.68 17.81
N ASP A 501 6.00 -1.85 18.41
CA ASP A 501 7.20 -2.17 19.19
C ASP A 501 8.45 -2.13 18.29
N ALA A 502 8.37 -2.68 17.08
CA ALA A 502 9.48 -2.63 16.12
C ALA A 502 9.86 -1.19 15.73
N ARG A 503 8.89 -0.28 15.61
CA ARG A 503 9.14 1.14 15.31
C ARG A 503 9.84 1.83 16.48
N LEU A 504 9.38 1.57 17.70
CA LEU A 504 10.01 2.12 18.90
C LEU A 504 11.45 1.62 19.04
N ASP A 505 11.68 0.32 18.85
CA ASP A 505 13.02 -0.28 18.92
C ASP A 505 13.96 0.33 17.87
N MET A 506 13.51 0.47 16.62
CA MET A 506 14.29 1.13 15.57
C MET A 506 14.64 2.58 15.94
N PHE A 507 13.67 3.35 16.44
CA PHE A 507 13.89 4.73 16.85
C PHE A 507 14.90 4.85 18.00
N CYS A 508 14.77 4.00 19.03
CA CYS A 508 15.70 3.99 20.16
C CYS A 508 17.12 3.60 19.71
N SER A 509 17.24 2.60 18.82
CA SER A 509 18.55 2.15 18.32
C SER A 509 19.29 3.19 17.48
N GLU A 510 18.56 4.03 16.71
CA GLU A 510 19.16 5.13 15.95
C GLU A 510 19.57 6.30 16.87
N ALA A 511 18.80 6.55 17.94
CA ALA A 511 19.11 7.60 18.92
C ALA A 511 20.37 7.29 19.75
N GLU A 512 20.70 6.02 19.96
CA GLU A 512 21.92 5.58 20.66
C GLU A 512 23.19 5.63 19.77
N ALA A 513 23.02 5.68 18.44
CA ALA A 513 24.12 5.70 17.48
C ALA A 513 24.64 7.12 17.13
N VAL A 514 23.96 8.16 17.62
CA VAL A 514 24.28 9.59 17.43
C VAL A 514 24.82 10.17 18.73
#